data_AF-A0A382MK58-F1
#
_entry.id   AF-A0A382MK58-F1
#
_cell.length_a   1.000
_cell.length_b   1.000
_cell.length_c   1.000
_cell.angle_alpha   90.00
_cell.angle_beta   90.00
_cell.angle_gamma   90.00
#
_symmetry.space_group_name_H-M   'P 1'
#
loop_
_entity.id
_entity.type
_entity.pdbx_description
1 polymer ?
#
loop_
_entity_poly.entity_id
_entity_poly.type
_entity_poly.pdbx_seq_one_letter_code
_entity_poly.pdbx_strand_id
1 'polypeptide(L)'
;MLQTGWRLLSRGDIVGLSRRLGRRLGRWPDRPVPIDYCSWRTEHVDLAPAHRTAMASMLDTLSRIPSFTIIVSGALSSPTAPRIHEEIVPDVRLAYADEPVQESAASEPERWFIHLPAEAQLHEAALAHLAIYLAYRSELLMVYADNDHLDGEGRHVDPYFKPDWNPDLLLAQPYLGPLVAVRGDHLTQVLSKGFWTNSHDQLLRYTAGLRADQIGHLPRVLATVPRNCLPSADPKAVSRHLTRQGVHAEVSRVGRACRVHWPIPDPPPRVSILIPTRDQGRLLRRCLAGLFHRTSYPDVEVVIVDHESSQRLARREIEDARKRPDTIIL
;
A
#
# COMPACT_ATOMS: atom_id res chain seq x y z
N MET A 1 7.62 -35.22 -6.15
CA MET A 1 8.94 -35.20 -5.46
C MET A 1 9.58 -36.60 -5.36
N LEU A 2 8.80 -37.66 -5.15
CA LEU A 2 9.28 -39.05 -5.11
C LEU A 2 9.69 -39.63 -6.48
N GLN A 3 9.01 -39.23 -7.57
CA GLN A 3 9.27 -39.73 -8.92
C GLN A 3 10.68 -39.39 -9.48
N THR A 4 11.32 -38.33 -9.01
CA THR A 4 12.63 -37.89 -9.50
C THR A 4 13.81 -38.51 -8.74
N GLY A 5 13.61 -38.82 -7.45
CA GLY A 5 14.62 -39.53 -6.63
C GLY A 5 14.70 -41.02 -7.00
N TRP A 6 13.55 -41.64 -7.28
CA TRP A 6 13.49 -43.04 -7.69
C TRP A 6 14.18 -43.31 -9.03
N ARG A 7 14.09 -42.36 -9.97
CA ARG A 7 14.80 -42.41 -11.27
C ARG A 7 16.33 -42.31 -11.17
N LEU A 8 16.87 -41.78 -10.08
CA LEU A 8 18.31 -41.70 -9.82
C LEU A 8 18.83 -42.99 -9.16
N LEU A 9 18.04 -43.55 -8.23
CA LEU A 9 18.29 -44.85 -7.62
C LEU A 9 18.26 -46.00 -8.63
N SER A 10 17.30 -45.99 -9.58
CA SER A 10 17.19 -47.02 -10.61
C SER A 10 18.30 -46.99 -11.67
N ARG A 11 19.18 -45.98 -11.65
CA ARG A 11 20.33 -45.84 -12.56
C ARG A 11 21.68 -46.05 -11.86
N GLY A 12 21.70 -46.46 -10.59
CA GLY A 12 22.93 -46.75 -9.84
C GLY A 12 23.76 -45.51 -9.44
N ASP A 13 23.26 -44.30 -9.65
CA ASP A 13 23.98 -43.05 -9.34
C ASP A 13 23.75 -42.64 -7.88
N ILE A 14 24.25 -43.48 -6.96
CA ILE A 14 24.19 -43.27 -5.50
C ILE A 14 24.97 -42.01 -5.11
N VAL A 15 26.04 -41.69 -5.84
CA VAL A 15 26.88 -40.50 -5.63
C VAL A 15 26.17 -39.21 -6.07
N GLY A 16 25.39 -39.25 -7.15
CA GLY A 16 24.55 -38.13 -7.58
C GLY A 16 23.38 -37.85 -6.64
N LEU A 17 22.80 -38.92 -6.06
CA LEU A 17 21.77 -38.80 -5.01
C LEU A 17 22.36 -38.22 -3.71
N SER A 18 23.51 -38.72 -3.26
CA SER A 18 24.18 -38.24 -2.05
C SER A 18 24.68 -36.80 -2.21
N ARG A 19 25.16 -36.38 -3.38
CA ARG A 19 25.49 -34.97 -3.67
C ARG A 19 24.26 -34.07 -3.67
N ARG A 20 23.09 -34.53 -4.13
CA ARG A 20 21.85 -33.72 -4.14
C ARG A 20 21.21 -33.63 -2.77
N LEU A 21 21.20 -34.71 -2.01
CA LEU A 21 20.81 -34.71 -0.60
C LEU A 21 21.79 -33.89 0.24
N GLY A 22 23.10 -34.07 0.03
CA GLY A 22 24.16 -33.29 0.68
C GLY A 22 24.15 -31.80 0.31
N ARG A 23 23.76 -31.42 -0.92
CA ARG A 23 23.55 -30.00 -1.28
C ARG A 23 22.25 -29.42 -0.71
N ARG A 24 21.25 -30.26 -0.39
CA ARG A 24 19.99 -29.84 0.27
C ARG A 24 20.08 -29.83 1.79
N LEU A 25 20.90 -30.70 2.37
CA LEU A 25 21.10 -30.84 3.81
C LEU A 25 22.33 -30.05 4.29
N GLY A 26 23.35 -29.88 3.44
CA GLY A 26 24.63 -29.21 3.75
C GLY A 26 24.75 -27.78 3.22
N ARG A 27 23.65 -27.15 2.80
CA ARG A 27 23.57 -25.70 2.56
C ARG A 27 22.47 -25.10 3.42
N TRP A 28 22.81 -24.72 4.64
CA TRP A 28 22.43 -23.44 5.29
C TRP A 28 22.98 -23.41 6.72
N PRO A 29 24.22 -22.91 6.92
CA PRO A 29 24.69 -22.44 8.22
C PRO A 29 23.83 -21.26 8.72
N ASP A 30 23.30 -20.48 7.78
CA ASP A 30 22.40 -19.34 8.01
C ASP A 30 20.98 -19.73 7.63
N ARG A 31 20.32 -20.61 8.41
CA ARG A 31 18.86 -20.53 8.40
C ARG A 31 18.52 -19.17 8.98
N PRO A 32 17.85 -18.25 8.26
CA PRO A 32 17.38 -17.03 8.88
C PRO A 32 16.55 -17.45 10.09
N VAL A 33 17.02 -17.08 11.28
CA VAL A 33 16.23 -17.23 12.49
C VAL A 33 14.94 -16.46 12.20
N PRO A 34 13.75 -17.09 12.29
CA PRO A 34 12.51 -16.37 12.12
C PRO A 34 12.54 -15.15 13.03
N ILE A 35 12.46 -13.95 12.43
CA ILE A 35 12.45 -12.71 13.20
C ILE A 35 11.18 -12.73 14.02
N ASP A 36 11.32 -12.76 15.34
CA ASP A 36 10.21 -12.54 16.25
C ASP A 36 9.82 -11.06 16.17
N TYR A 37 8.59 -10.80 15.73
CA TYR A 37 8.16 -9.43 15.49
C TYR A 37 8.10 -8.59 16.78
N CYS A 38 7.77 -9.21 17.92
CA CYS A 38 7.80 -8.52 19.20
C CYS A 38 9.20 -8.01 19.52
N SER A 39 10.22 -8.87 19.36
CA SER A 39 11.63 -8.49 19.54
C SER A 39 12.06 -7.37 18.58
N TRP A 40 11.70 -7.49 17.30
CA TRP A 40 11.97 -6.43 16.30
C TRP A 40 11.30 -5.10 16.66
N ARG A 41 10.04 -5.15 17.13
CA ARG A 41 9.28 -3.96 17.51
C ARG A 41 9.91 -3.26 18.72
N THR A 42 10.39 -4.01 19.71
CA THR A 42 11.11 -3.44 20.86
C THR A 42 12.39 -2.73 20.45
N GLU A 43 13.09 -3.22 19.43
CA GLU A 43 14.33 -2.60 18.94
C GLU A 43 14.07 -1.37 18.05
N HIS A 44 13.03 -1.40 17.22
CA HIS A 44 12.86 -0.44 16.12
C HIS A 44 11.64 0.49 16.20
N VAL A 45 10.67 0.18 17.07
CA VAL A 45 9.42 0.95 17.19
C VAL A 45 9.29 1.55 18.59
N ASP A 46 9.49 0.74 19.63
CA ASP A 46 9.33 1.19 21.01
C ASP A 46 10.35 2.26 21.42
N LEU A 47 9.91 3.26 22.19
CA LEU A 47 10.80 4.34 22.63
C LEU A 47 11.58 3.97 23.89
N ALA A 48 12.90 4.02 23.81
CA ALA A 48 13.76 4.19 24.96
C ALA A 48 13.69 5.64 25.50
N PRO A 49 14.03 5.90 26.77
CA PRO A 49 14.05 7.26 27.34
C PRO A 49 14.87 8.26 26.51
N ALA A 50 16.02 7.82 25.95
CA ALA A 50 16.85 8.66 25.09
C ALA A 50 16.13 9.10 23.80
N HIS A 51 15.27 8.24 23.23
CA HIS A 51 14.47 8.60 22.05
C HIS A 51 13.46 9.70 22.37
N ARG A 52 12.83 9.66 23.55
CA ARG A 52 11.90 10.70 24.01
C ARG A 52 12.59 12.05 24.15
N THR A 53 13.76 12.07 24.80
CA THR A 53 14.55 13.30 24.96
C THR A 53 14.97 13.86 23.60
N ALA A 54 15.48 13.02 22.69
CA ALA A 54 15.86 13.47 21.35
C ALA A 54 14.67 14.06 20.57
N MET A 55 13.50 13.44 20.68
CA MET A 55 12.28 13.90 20.00
C MET A 55 11.77 15.21 20.58
N ALA A 56 11.79 15.39 21.91
CA ALA A 56 11.49 16.66 22.55
C ALA A 56 12.45 17.77 22.07
N SER A 57 13.76 17.50 22.05
CA SER A 57 14.74 18.46 21.53
C SER A 57 14.51 18.80 20.04
N MET A 58 14.09 17.84 19.22
CA MET A 58 13.74 18.13 17.82
C MET A 58 12.51 19.05 17.73
N LEU A 59 11.48 18.82 18.56
CA LEU A 59 10.29 19.67 18.60
C LEU A 59 10.62 21.10 19.04
N ASP A 60 11.53 21.28 20.01
CA ASP A 60 12.00 22.59 20.47
C ASP A 60 12.71 23.40 19.37
N THR A 61 13.25 22.73 18.34
CA THR A 61 13.87 23.41 17.19
C THR A 61 12.87 23.85 16.12
N LEU A 62 11.62 23.39 16.18
CA LEU A 62 10.63 23.73 15.18
C LEU A 62 10.12 25.16 15.39
N SER A 63 10.24 26.01 14.37
CA SER A 63 9.69 27.37 14.39
C SER A 63 8.17 27.39 14.59
N ARG A 64 7.49 26.30 14.19
CA ARG A 64 6.05 26.12 14.36
C ARG A 64 5.76 24.63 14.54
N ILE A 65 5.15 24.29 15.67
CA ILE A 65 4.65 22.94 15.93
C ILE A 65 3.19 22.89 15.41
N PRO A 66 2.84 21.93 14.53
CA PRO A 66 1.46 21.75 14.09
C PRO A 66 0.54 21.39 15.27
N SER A 67 -0.69 21.85 15.18
CA SER A 67 -1.74 21.53 16.14
C SER A 67 -2.56 20.33 15.67
N PHE A 68 -2.99 19.49 16.61
CA PHE A 68 -3.73 18.27 16.28
C PHE A 68 -5.08 18.19 17.01
N THR A 69 -6.05 17.59 16.35
CA THR A 69 -7.31 17.11 16.95
C THR A 69 -7.47 15.63 16.63
N ILE A 70 -7.53 14.78 17.64
CA ILE A 70 -7.78 13.35 17.49
C ILE A 70 -9.29 13.14 17.60
N ILE A 71 -9.89 12.56 16.55
CA ILE A 71 -11.32 12.25 16.48
C ILE A 71 -11.50 10.74 16.63
N VAL A 72 -12.16 10.34 17.72
CA VAL A 72 -12.43 8.92 17.98
C VAL A 72 -13.83 8.55 17.51
N SER A 73 -13.91 7.50 16.69
CA SER A 73 -15.19 6.95 16.19
C SER A 73 -15.76 5.92 17.18
N GLY A 74 -16.58 6.37 18.13
CA GLY A 74 -17.24 5.52 19.13
C GLY A 74 -16.70 5.68 20.56
N ALA A 75 -17.25 4.89 21.50
CA ALA A 75 -16.76 4.86 22.87
C ALA A 75 -15.39 4.17 22.94
N LEU A 76 -14.39 4.84 23.52
CA LEU A 76 -13.06 4.29 23.74
C LEU A 76 -13.15 3.01 24.58
N SER A 77 -12.79 1.87 23.99
CA SER A 77 -12.79 0.56 24.67
C SER A 77 -11.60 0.39 25.62
N SER A 78 -10.56 1.22 25.45
CA SER A 78 -9.38 1.32 26.31
C SER A 78 -9.00 2.79 26.42
N PRO A 79 -8.48 3.27 27.56
CA PRO A 79 -7.85 4.57 27.64
C PRO A 79 -6.55 4.52 26.83
N THR A 80 -6.63 4.66 25.50
CA THR A 80 -5.52 5.24 24.73
C THR A 80 -5.45 6.69 25.18
N ALA A 81 -4.88 6.91 26.37
CA ALA A 81 -4.99 8.18 27.06
C ALA A 81 -4.31 9.24 26.17
N PRO A 82 -5.06 10.27 25.72
CA PRO A 82 -4.49 11.44 25.05
C PRO A 82 -3.36 12.09 25.89
N ARG A 83 -3.33 11.80 27.20
CA ARG A 83 -2.36 12.31 28.17
C ARG A 83 -0.90 12.08 27.80
N ILE A 84 -0.53 10.95 27.19
CA ILE A 84 0.89 10.69 26.82
C ILE A 84 1.32 11.59 25.64
N HIS A 85 0.37 11.97 24.77
CA HIS A 85 0.65 12.85 23.64
C HIS A 85 0.72 14.33 24.03
N GLU A 86 -0.11 14.76 24.99
CA GLU A 86 -0.13 16.12 25.54
C GLU A 86 1.19 16.48 26.24
N GLU A 87 1.92 15.49 26.76
CA GLU A 87 3.25 15.70 27.37
C GLU A 87 4.34 16.02 26.35
N ILE A 88 4.16 15.64 25.08
CA ILE A 88 5.20 15.78 24.04
C ILE A 88 4.82 16.86 23.02
N VAL A 89 3.53 17.01 22.69
CA VAL A 89 3.04 18.02 21.74
C VAL A 89 2.05 18.95 22.46
N PRO A 90 2.31 20.28 22.50
CA PRO A 90 1.60 21.18 23.41
C PRO A 90 0.16 21.54 22.99
N ASP A 91 -0.23 21.37 21.73
CA ASP A 91 -1.59 21.73 21.23
C ASP A 91 -2.32 20.53 20.61
N VAL A 92 -2.75 19.62 21.48
CA VAL A 92 -3.50 18.41 21.14
C VAL A 92 -4.89 18.48 21.76
N ARG A 93 -5.93 18.24 20.95
CA ARG A 93 -7.32 18.14 21.41
C ARG A 93 -7.86 16.75 21.14
N LEU A 94 -8.71 16.25 22.03
CA LEU A 94 -9.54 15.08 21.79
C LEU A 94 -10.96 15.54 21.45
N ALA A 95 -11.53 14.97 20.40
CA ALA A 95 -12.93 15.11 20.01
C ALA A 95 -13.55 13.74 19.74
N TYR A 96 -14.86 13.63 19.91
CA TYR A 96 -15.62 12.43 19.54
C TYR A 96 -16.35 12.65 18.22
N ALA A 97 -16.59 11.58 17.46
CA ALA A 97 -17.19 11.70 16.12
C ALA A 97 -18.58 12.36 16.08
N ASP A 98 -19.30 12.39 17.20
CA ASP A 98 -20.61 13.05 17.34
C ASP A 98 -20.50 14.56 17.60
N GLU A 99 -19.28 15.09 17.79
CA GLU A 99 -19.01 16.52 17.97
C GLU A 99 -18.99 17.28 16.64
N PRO A 100 -19.19 18.61 16.66
CA PRO A 100 -19.16 19.48 15.48
C PRO A 100 -17.75 19.62 14.85
N VAL A 101 -17.24 18.53 14.28
CA VAL A 101 -15.92 18.46 13.62
C VAL A 101 -15.83 19.44 12.45
N GLN A 102 -16.95 19.68 11.76
CA GLN A 102 -17.00 20.57 10.60
C GLN A 102 -16.74 22.03 11.00
N GLU A 103 -17.36 22.51 12.07
CA GLU A 103 -17.15 23.86 12.62
C GLU A 103 -15.72 24.03 13.13
N SER A 104 -15.15 23.02 13.79
CA SER A 104 -13.75 23.05 14.25
C SER A 104 -12.77 23.08 13.07
N ALA A 105 -12.98 22.28 12.03
CA ALA A 105 -12.14 22.29 10.84
C ALA A 105 -12.22 23.62 10.09
N ALA A 106 -13.41 24.20 9.98
CA ALA A 106 -13.62 25.48 9.28
C ALA A 106 -13.01 26.68 10.02
N SER A 107 -13.01 26.66 11.35
CA SER A 107 -12.42 27.74 12.17
C SER A 107 -10.90 27.67 12.27
N GLU A 108 -10.30 26.49 12.06
CA GLU A 108 -8.86 26.28 12.22
C GLU A 108 -8.26 25.55 10.99
N PRO A 109 -8.11 26.24 9.84
CA PRO A 109 -7.75 25.62 8.56
C PRO A 109 -6.38 24.92 8.55
N GLU A 110 -5.45 25.32 9.41
CA GLU A 110 -4.10 24.75 9.48
C GLU A 110 -3.96 23.64 10.54
N ARG A 111 -5.01 23.36 11.31
CA ARG A 111 -5.04 22.28 12.30
C ARG A 111 -5.16 20.93 11.61
N TRP A 112 -4.51 19.91 12.15
CA TRP A 112 -4.54 18.55 11.62
C TRP A 112 -5.53 17.68 12.39
N PHE A 113 -6.42 17.02 11.67
CA PHE A 113 -7.46 16.16 12.24
C PHE A 113 -7.10 14.70 11.97
N ILE A 114 -6.99 13.91 13.04
CA ILE A 114 -6.61 12.50 13.00
C ILE A 114 -7.84 11.67 13.33
N HIS A 115 -8.38 10.96 12.34
CA HIS A 115 -9.49 10.05 12.58
C HIS A 115 -8.96 8.69 13.02
N LEU A 116 -9.37 8.24 14.21
CA LEU A 116 -8.93 7.00 14.81
C LEU A 116 -10.14 6.11 15.13
N PRO A 117 -10.17 4.83 14.72
CA PRO A 117 -11.21 3.91 15.17
C PRO A 117 -11.05 3.64 16.67
N ALA A 118 -12.15 3.35 17.38
CA ALA A 118 -12.16 3.19 18.83
C ALA A 118 -11.26 2.05 19.35
N GLU A 119 -10.93 1.10 18.49
CA GLU A 119 -10.08 -0.05 18.78
C GLU A 119 -8.60 0.21 18.50
N ALA A 120 -8.26 1.30 17.81
CA ALA A 120 -6.87 1.61 17.52
C ALA A 120 -6.16 2.27 18.72
N GLN A 121 -4.88 1.97 18.82
CA GLN A 121 -3.95 2.57 19.75
C GLN A 121 -2.95 3.39 18.93
N LEU A 122 -2.77 4.67 19.27
CA LEU A 122 -1.68 5.46 18.73
C LEU A 122 -0.40 5.12 19.47
N HIS A 123 0.68 4.97 18.72
CA HIS A 123 2.00 4.90 19.31
C HIS A 123 2.32 6.25 19.96
N GLU A 124 2.86 6.27 21.17
CA GLU A 124 3.17 7.49 21.92
C GLU A 124 3.93 8.57 21.14
N ALA A 125 4.81 8.15 20.21
CA ALA A 125 5.59 9.02 19.35
C ALA A 125 4.83 9.61 18.16
N ALA A 126 3.59 9.20 17.92
CA ALA A 126 2.86 9.46 16.67
C ALA A 126 2.75 10.96 16.34
N LEU A 127 2.28 11.77 17.29
CA LEU A 127 2.08 13.20 17.05
C LEU A 127 3.41 13.95 16.89
N ALA A 128 4.45 13.55 17.62
CA ALA A 128 5.76 14.15 17.50
C ALA A 128 6.42 13.83 16.14
N HIS A 129 6.32 12.58 15.67
CA HIS A 129 6.74 12.22 14.32
C HIS A 129 5.95 12.96 13.25
N LEU A 130 4.63 13.10 13.40
CA LEU A 130 3.80 13.91 12.51
C LEU A 130 4.26 15.37 12.51
N ALA A 131 4.46 15.99 13.68
CA ALA A 131 4.90 17.37 13.82
C ALA A 131 6.24 17.62 13.10
N ILE A 132 7.25 16.76 13.35
CA ILE A 132 8.55 16.84 12.70
C ILE A 132 8.43 16.62 11.19
N TYR A 133 7.61 15.66 10.77
CA TYR A 133 7.39 15.35 9.35
C TYR A 133 6.72 16.51 8.59
N LEU A 134 5.78 17.18 9.22
CA LEU A 134 5.00 18.28 8.65
C LEU A 134 5.73 19.63 8.68
N ALA A 135 6.66 19.83 9.61
CA ALA A 135 7.32 21.12 9.84
C ALA A 135 7.99 21.74 8.59
N TYR A 136 8.42 20.91 7.65
CA TYR A 136 9.10 21.33 6.42
C TYR A 136 8.34 20.95 5.15
N ARG A 137 7.05 20.62 5.26
CA ARG A 137 6.22 20.08 4.17
C ARG A 137 4.83 20.74 4.13
N SER A 138 4.81 22.04 3.83
CA SER A 138 3.58 22.85 3.80
C SER A 138 2.59 22.47 2.68
N GLU A 139 3.05 21.73 1.67
CA GLU A 139 2.27 21.20 0.56
C GLU A 139 1.32 20.08 0.97
N LEU A 140 1.61 19.41 2.08
CA LEU A 140 0.83 18.26 2.54
C LEU A 140 -0.54 18.70 3.07
N LEU A 141 -1.56 17.98 2.60
CA LEU A 141 -2.95 18.10 3.05
C LEU A 141 -3.42 16.83 3.77
N MET A 142 -2.68 15.73 3.60
CA MET A 142 -2.99 14.44 4.18
C MET A 142 -1.70 13.68 4.48
N VAL A 143 -1.64 13.01 5.63
CA VAL A 143 -0.54 12.11 6.00
C VAL A 143 -1.10 10.82 6.58
N TYR A 144 -0.49 9.70 6.23
CA TYR A 144 -0.78 8.41 6.84
C TYR A 144 0.52 7.70 7.25
N ALA A 145 0.42 6.74 8.15
CA ALA A 145 1.57 6.02 8.70
C ALA A 145 1.39 4.50 8.66
N ASP A 146 2.49 3.77 8.85
CA ASP A 146 2.45 2.32 9.03
C ASP A 146 1.76 1.93 10.34
N ASN A 147 1.31 0.69 10.40
CA ASN A 147 0.69 0.14 11.60
C ASN A 147 1.03 -1.33 11.76
N ASP A 148 0.76 -1.86 12.94
CA ASP A 148 0.77 -3.29 13.22
C ASP A 148 -0.56 -3.72 13.84
N HIS A 149 -0.63 -4.98 14.27
CA HIS A 149 -1.84 -5.56 14.81
C HIS A 149 -1.62 -6.21 16.18
N LEU A 150 -2.67 -6.28 16.99
CA LEU A 150 -2.70 -7.14 18.17
C LEU A 150 -3.42 -8.45 17.87
N ASP A 151 -2.82 -9.57 18.27
CA ASP A 151 -3.50 -10.85 18.31
C ASP A 151 -4.45 -10.97 19.51
N GLY A 152 -5.13 -12.12 19.64
CA GLY A 152 -6.08 -12.36 20.74
C GLY A 152 -5.44 -12.46 22.13
N GLU A 153 -4.11 -12.52 22.22
CA GLU A 153 -3.35 -12.56 23.47
C GLU A 153 -2.73 -11.19 23.79
N GLY A 154 -2.99 -10.17 22.96
CA GLY A 154 -2.44 -8.81 23.12
C GLY A 154 -0.99 -8.67 22.66
N ARG A 155 -0.48 -9.61 21.86
CA ARG A 155 0.88 -9.50 21.28
C ARG A 155 0.84 -8.75 19.96
N HIS A 156 1.86 -7.94 19.72
CA HIS A 156 2.07 -7.30 18.42
C HIS A 156 2.43 -8.35 17.36
N VAL A 157 1.71 -8.31 16.24
CA VAL A 157 1.82 -9.23 15.09
C VAL A 157 1.53 -8.47 13.78
N ASP A 158 1.84 -9.10 12.64
CA ASP A 158 1.53 -8.60 11.30
C ASP A 158 1.83 -7.11 11.08
N PRO A 159 3.10 -6.70 11.05
CA PRO A 159 3.44 -5.35 10.62
C PRO A 159 2.89 -5.09 9.23
N TYR A 160 2.23 -3.94 9.07
CA TYR A 160 1.72 -3.46 7.80
C TYR A 160 2.48 -2.20 7.36
N PHE A 161 3.63 -2.47 6.73
CA PHE A 161 4.43 -1.48 6.03
C PHE A 161 3.77 -1.15 4.69
N LYS A 162 3.20 0.04 4.59
CA LYS A 162 2.41 0.50 3.45
C LYS A 162 3.33 0.95 2.32
N PRO A 163 2.91 0.83 1.06
CA PRO A 163 3.60 1.52 -0.03
C PRO A 163 3.39 3.03 0.09
N ASP A 164 4.14 3.81 -0.67
CA ASP A 164 3.79 5.21 -0.93
C ASP A 164 2.43 5.30 -1.66
N TRP A 165 1.93 6.54 -1.82
CA TRP A 165 0.59 6.82 -2.33
C TRP A 165 0.26 6.04 -3.61
N ASN A 166 -0.67 5.10 -3.46
CA ASN A 166 -1.17 4.24 -4.52
C ASN A 166 -2.71 4.34 -4.61
N PRO A 167 -3.25 5.09 -5.59
CA PRO A 167 -4.70 5.24 -5.75
C PRO A 167 -5.38 3.93 -6.18
N ASP A 168 -4.72 3.09 -6.98
CA ASP A 168 -5.29 1.80 -7.41
C ASP A 168 -5.43 0.82 -6.25
N LEU A 169 -4.44 0.79 -5.35
CA LEU A 169 -4.53 0.00 -4.12
C LEU A 169 -5.64 0.53 -3.22
N LEU A 170 -5.86 1.85 -3.18
CA LEU A 170 -6.98 2.43 -2.44
C LEU A 170 -8.32 1.98 -3.03
N LEU A 171 -8.49 2.00 -4.36
CA LEU A 171 -9.70 1.47 -5.01
C LEU A 171 -9.93 -0.02 -4.71
N ALA A 172 -8.86 -0.79 -4.51
CA ALA A 172 -8.95 -2.20 -4.12
C ALA A 172 -9.25 -2.39 -2.62
N GLN A 173 -8.64 -1.60 -1.73
CA GLN A 173 -8.78 -1.76 -0.29
C GLN A 173 -8.46 -0.47 0.49
N PRO A 174 -9.13 -0.24 1.64
CA PRO A 174 -8.91 0.93 2.50
C PRO A 174 -7.61 0.84 3.32
N TYR A 175 -6.46 0.89 2.65
CA TYR A 175 -5.17 0.56 3.27
C TYR A 175 -4.53 1.69 4.09
N LEU A 176 -4.99 2.94 3.98
CA LEU A 176 -4.31 4.09 4.59
C LEU A 176 -4.46 4.15 6.12
N GLY A 177 -5.51 3.56 6.67
CA GLY A 177 -5.76 3.54 8.11
C GLY A 177 -4.75 2.68 8.89
N PRO A 178 -4.81 2.73 10.23
CA PRO A 178 -5.76 3.47 11.05
C PRO A 178 -5.34 4.92 11.36
N LEU A 179 -4.07 5.28 11.23
CA LEU A 179 -3.60 6.66 11.44
C LEU A 179 -3.64 7.42 10.12
N VAL A 180 -4.61 8.33 10.01
CA VAL A 180 -4.74 9.25 8.87
C VAL A 180 -4.99 10.65 9.41
N ALA A 181 -4.05 11.55 9.18
CA ALA A 181 -4.11 12.96 9.50
C ALA A 181 -4.53 13.77 8.26
N VAL A 182 -5.50 14.66 8.40
CA VAL A 182 -6.01 15.52 7.32
C VAL A 182 -5.99 16.98 7.78
N ARG A 183 -5.49 17.89 6.95
CA ARG A 183 -5.46 19.32 7.28
C ARG A 183 -6.86 19.93 7.26
N GLY A 184 -7.14 20.86 8.16
CA GLY A 184 -8.47 21.44 8.40
C GLY A 184 -9.13 22.03 7.16
N ASP A 185 -8.38 22.83 6.39
CA ASP A 185 -8.86 23.43 5.14
C ASP A 185 -9.35 22.39 4.12
N HIS A 186 -8.61 21.29 3.96
CA HIS A 186 -9.00 20.18 3.10
C HIS A 186 -10.15 19.38 3.70
N LEU A 187 -10.14 19.12 5.01
CA LEU A 187 -11.22 18.41 5.69
C LEU A 187 -12.56 19.16 5.55
N THR A 188 -12.56 20.49 5.68
CA THR A 188 -13.75 21.32 5.44
C THR A 188 -14.29 21.15 4.02
N GLN A 189 -13.42 21.15 3.02
CA GLN A 189 -13.83 20.90 1.62
C GLN A 189 -14.42 19.50 1.44
N VAL A 190 -13.83 18.48 2.08
CA VAL A 190 -14.35 17.11 2.04
C VAL A 190 -15.73 17.02 2.68
N LEU A 191 -15.91 17.60 3.87
CA LEU A 191 -17.17 17.58 4.63
C LEU A 191 -18.30 18.35 3.93
N SER A 192 -17.98 19.44 3.22
CA SER A 192 -18.96 20.18 2.41
C SER A 192 -19.65 19.34 1.33
N LYS A 193 -19.07 18.21 0.94
CA LYS A 193 -19.59 17.27 -0.07
C LYS A 193 -20.41 16.13 0.56
N GLY A 194 -20.82 16.30 1.82
CA GLY A 194 -21.60 15.36 2.61
C GLY A 194 -20.78 14.25 3.27
N PHE A 195 -21.45 13.48 4.12
CA PHE A 195 -20.85 12.46 4.97
C PHE A 195 -20.44 11.18 4.20
N TRP A 196 -19.48 10.45 4.76
CA TRP A 196 -19.08 9.12 4.31
C TRP A 196 -19.93 8.04 4.97
N THR A 197 -20.03 6.90 4.28
CA THR A 197 -20.86 5.76 4.74
C THR A 197 -20.07 4.70 5.51
N ASN A 198 -18.76 4.63 5.29
CA ASN A 198 -17.82 3.73 5.95
C ASN A 198 -16.39 4.26 5.78
N SER A 199 -15.42 3.58 6.40
CA SER A 199 -14.01 3.97 6.35
C SER A 199 -13.42 3.96 4.93
N HIS A 200 -13.88 3.09 4.03
CA HIS A 200 -13.38 3.09 2.65
C HIS A 200 -13.87 4.33 1.89
N ASP A 201 -15.16 4.67 1.98
CA ASP A 201 -15.71 5.92 1.40
C ASP A 201 -15.04 7.16 2.00
N GLN A 202 -14.73 7.14 3.30
CA GLN A 202 -14.00 8.21 3.98
C GLN A 202 -12.61 8.44 3.37
N LEU A 203 -11.79 7.39 3.26
CA LEU A 203 -10.43 7.50 2.70
C LEU A 203 -10.45 7.91 1.22
N LEU A 204 -11.42 7.40 0.45
CA LEU A 204 -11.65 7.81 -0.94
C LEU A 204 -12.04 9.28 -1.07
N ARG A 205 -12.70 9.86 -0.05
CA ARG A 205 -13.04 11.28 -0.02
C ARG A 205 -11.88 12.15 0.43
N TYR A 206 -11.11 11.73 1.42
CA TYR A 206 -9.90 12.44 1.86
C TYR A 206 -8.86 12.57 0.76
N THR A 207 -8.76 11.58 -0.13
CA THR A 207 -7.79 11.60 -1.22
C THR A 207 -8.33 12.26 -2.49
N ALA A 208 -9.65 12.49 -2.58
CA ALA A 208 -10.27 13.05 -3.77
C ALA A 208 -9.81 14.50 -4.03
N GLY A 209 -9.22 14.72 -5.21
CA GLY A 209 -8.76 16.05 -5.65
C GLY A 209 -7.36 16.42 -5.14
N LEU A 210 -6.73 15.58 -4.33
CA LEU A 210 -5.34 15.75 -3.93
C LEU A 210 -4.39 15.28 -5.04
N ARG A 211 -3.30 16.01 -5.24
CA ARG A 211 -2.15 15.54 -6.01
C ARG A 211 -1.29 14.60 -5.16
N ALA A 212 -0.47 13.78 -5.81
CA ALA A 212 0.42 12.84 -5.12
C ALA A 212 1.40 13.53 -4.16
N ASP A 213 1.89 14.73 -4.51
CA ASP A 213 2.79 15.55 -3.67
C ASP A 213 2.09 16.16 -2.44
N GLN A 214 0.76 16.09 -2.35
CA GLN A 214 -0.01 16.60 -1.21
C GLN A 214 -0.37 15.48 -0.20
N ILE A 215 0.00 14.23 -0.49
CA ILE A 215 -0.26 13.05 0.34
C ILE A 215 1.08 12.48 0.82
N GLY A 216 1.33 12.59 2.12
CA GLY A 216 2.56 12.09 2.74
C GLY A 216 2.41 10.69 3.30
N HIS A 217 3.38 9.83 3.03
CA HIS A 217 3.55 8.57 3.75
C HIS A 217 4.65 8.72 4.79
N LEU A 218 4.34 8.42 6.05
CA LEU A 218 5.28 8.38 7.16
C LEU A 218 5.61 6.91 7.48
N PRO A 219 6.74 6.36 6.98
CA PRO A 219 7.07 4.94 7.07
C PRO A 219 7.57 4.57 8.48
N ARG A 220 6.66 4.65 9.44
CA ARG A 220 6.85 4.39 10.87
C ARG A 220 5.59 3.73 11.40
N VAL A 221 5.75 2.67 12.19
CA VAL A 221 4.63 1.98 12.86
C VAL A 221 4.14 2.89 13.98
N LEU A 222 3.12 3.69 13.70
CA LEU A 222 2.62 4.74 14.61
C LEU A 222 1.21 4.48 15.12
N ALA A 223 0.63 3.34 14.76
CA ALA A 223 -0.62 2.87 15.32
C ALA A 223 -0.68 1.35 15.35
N THR A 224 -1.56 0.84 16.19
CA THR A 224 -1.82 -0.58 16.38
C THR A 224 -3.32 -0.80 16.41
N VAL A 225 -3.83 -1.84 15.76
CA VAL A 225 -5.26 -2.23 15.78
C VAL A 225 -5.43 -3.72 16.06
N PRO A 226 -6.54 -4.17 16.66
CA PRO A 226 -6.82 -5.61 16.74
C PRO A 226 -6.85 -6.25 15.34
N ARG A 227 -6.22 -7.42 15.20
CA ARG A 227 -6.10 -8.14 13.91
C ARG A 227 -7.46 -8.53 13.30
N ASN A 228 -8.50 -8.61 14.11
CA ASN A 228 -9.88 -8.88 13.69
C ASN A 228 -10.63 -7.60 13.25
N CYS A 229 -10.11 -6.40 13.55
CA CYS A 229 -10.70 -5.11 13.18
C CYS A 229 -10.13 -4.54 11.86
N LEU A 230 -9.67 -5.42 10.97
CA LEU A 230 -9.14 -5.03 9.67
C LEU A 230 -10.21 -4.32 8.82
N PRO A 231 -9.86 -3.21 8.15
CA PRO A 231 -10.83 -2.45 7.40
C PRO A 231 -11.34 -3.26 6.18
N SER A 232 -12.61 -3.06 5.84
CA SER A 232 -13.31 -3.85 4.83
C SER A 232 -13.44 -3.08 3.52
N ALA A 233 -13.05 -3.68 2.40
CA ALA A 233 -13.22 -3.08 1.08
C ALA A 233 -14.70 -3.06 0.68
N ASP A 234 -15.28 -1.91 0.33
CA ASP A 234 -16.68 -1.76 -0.06
C ASP A 234 -16.82 -1.36 -1.55
N PRO A 235 -17.29 -2.29 -2.43
CA PRO A 235 -17.53 -2.00 -3.84
C PRO A 235 -18.49 -0.83 -4.07
N LYS A 236 -19.46 -0.59 -3.16
CA LYS A 236 -20.40 0.53 -3.29
C LYS A 236 -19.72 1.88 -3.05
N ALA A 237 -18.82 1.95 -2.07
CA ALA A 237 -18.01 3.13 -1.83
C ALA A 237 -17.14 3.49 -3.04
N VAL A 238 -16.46 2.48 -3.60
CA VAL A 238 -15.62 2.63 -4.79
C VAL A 238 -16.45 3.04 -6.02
N SER A 239 -17.59 2.40 -6.25
CA SER A 239 -18.50 2.75 -7.36
C SER A 239 -19.03 4.19 -7.26
N ARG A 240 -19.39 4.66 -6.06
CA ARG A 240 -19.76 6.07 -5.84
C ARG A 240 -18.58 7.01 -6.07
N HIS A 241 -17.38 6.65 -5.61
CA HIS A 241 -16.19 7.46 -5.85
C HIS A 241 -15.90 7.62 -7.35
N LEU A 242 -15.91 6.53 -8.12
CA LEU A 242 -15.70 6.56 -9.57
C LEU A 242 -16.79 7.37 -10.28
N THR A 243 -18.06 7.19 -9.90
CA THR A 243 -19.16 8.01 -10.42
C THR A 243 -18.94 9.51 -10.18
N ARG A 244 -18.44 9.91 -9.00
CA ARG A 244 -18.10 11.32 -8.70
C ARG A 244 -16.96 11.86 -9.56
N GLN A 245 -16.09 11.00 -10.06
CA GLN A 245 -15.01 11.34 -11.00
C GLN A 245 -15.45 11.28 -12.47
N GLY A 246 -16.73 10.99 -12.75
CA GLY A 246 -17.24 10.83 -14.11
C GLY A 246 -16.85 9.50 -14.77
N VAL A 247 -16.38 8.51 -13.99
CA VAL A 247 -16.03 7.19 -14.49
C VAL A 247 -17.15 6.19 -14.20
N HIS A 248 -17.72 5.61 -15.26
CA HIS A 248 -18.68 4.51 -15.19
C HIS A 248 -17.95 3.17 -15.32
N ALA A 249 -17.56 2.58 -14.20
CA ALA A 249 -16.90 1.27 -14.13
C ALA A 249 -17.71 0.29 -13.29
N GLU A 250 -17.67 -0.99 -13.66
CA GLU A 250 -18.24 -2.05 -12.84
C GLU A 250 -17.28 -2.38 -11.70
N VAL A 251 -17.79 -2.42 -10.47
CA VAL A 251 -16.99 -2.75 -9.29
C VAL A 251 -17.57 -3.98 -8.61
N SER A 252 -16.73 -5.01 -8.45
CA SER A 252 -17.08 -6.26 -7.78
C SER A 252 -16.17 -6.52 -6.58
N ARG A 253 -16.57 -7.42 -5.67
CA ARG A 253 -15.71 -7.89 -4.58
C ARG A 253 -15.02 -9.19 -4.99
N VAL A 254 -13.72 -9.27 -4.75
CA VAL A 254 -12.90 -10.47 -4.94
C VAL A 254 -12.10 -10.72 -3.66
N GLY A 255 -12.51 -11.74 -2.89
CA GLY A 255 -11.95 -11.98 -1.56
C GLY A 255 -12.20 -10.78 -0.62
N ARG A 256 -11.11 -10.19 -0.12
CA ARG A 256 -11.13 -9.02 0.78
C ARG A 256 -10.97 -7.68 0.06
N ALA A 257 -10.78 -7.69 -1.26
CA ALA A 257 -10.53 -6.50 -2.07
C ALA A 257 -11.69 -6.24 -3.05
N CYS A 258 -11.73 -5.02 -3.58
CA CYS A 258 -12.52 -4.63 -4.72
C CYS A 258 -11.75 -4.86 -6.02
N ARG A 259 -12.47 -5.21 -7.07
CA ARG A 259 -11.98 -5.27 -8.45
C ARG A 259 -12.77 -4.27 -9.27
N VAL A 260 -12.06 -3.31 -9.86
CA VAL A 260 -12.61 -2.35 -10.82
C VAL A 260 -12.43 -2.91 -12.22
N HIS A 261 -13.52 -2.98 -12.98
CA HIS A 261 -13.53 -3.29 -14.39
C HIS A 261 -13.66 -1.98 -15.16
N TRP A 262 -12.53 -1.48 -15.65
CA TRP A 262 -12.47 -0.25 -16.41
C TRP A 262 -13.15 -0.42 -17.78
N PRO A 263 -14.00 0.52 -18.20
CA PRO A 263 -14.61 0.48 -19.53
C PRO A 263 -13.53 0.65 -20.61
N ILE A 264 -13.68 -0.08 -21.71
CA ILE A 264 -12.86 0.11 -22.90
C ILE A 264 -13.54 1.20 -23.75
N PRO A 265 -12.86 2.29 -24.13
CA PRO A 265 -13.42 3.32 -25.02
C PRO A 265 -13.90 2.73 -26.36
N ASP A 266 -14.83 3.43 -27.01
CA ASP A 266 -15.26 3.13 -28.39
C ASP A 266 -14.94 4.35 -29.29
N PRO A 267 -14.03 4.22 -30.28
CA PRO A 267 -13.28 3.01 -30.63
C PRO A 267 -12.23 2.61 -29.56
N PRO A 268 -11.90 1.31 -29.43
CA PRO A 268 -10.83 0.87 -28.54
C PRO A 268 -9.49 1.51 -28.91
N PRO A 269 -8.70 2.00 -27.94
CA PRO A 269 -7.39 2.60 -28.21
C PRO A 269 -6.39 1.55 -28.71
N ARG A 270 -5.35 1.98 -29.41
CA ARG A 270 -4.23 1.10 -29.75
C ARG A 270 -3.53 0.60 -28.50
N VAL A 271 -3.25 -0.69 -28.42
CA VAL A 271 -2.48 -1.30 -27.33
C VAL A 271 -1.11 -1.76 -27.84
N SER A 272 -0.03 -1.23 -27.26
CA SER A 272 1.34 -1.67 -27.57
C SER A 272 1.81 -2.73 -26.57
N ILE A 273 2.20 -3.90 -27.07
CA ILE A 273 2.69 -5.05 -26.28
C ILE A 273 4.20 -5.14 -26.45
N LEU A 274 4.95 -4.85 -25.39
CA LEU A 274 6.39 -4.96 -25.36
C LEU A 274 6.81 -6.39 -25.00
N ILE A 275 7.62 -7.02 -25.85
CA ILE A 275 8.14 -8.38 -25.67
C ILE A 275 9.66 -8.34 -25.62
N PRO A 276 10.27 -8.24 -24.42
CA PRO A 276 11.71 -8.43 -24.27
C PRO A 276 12.06 -9.90 -24.48
N THR A 277 13.03 -10.18 -25.35
CA THR A 277 13.43 -11.55 -25.68
C THR A 277 14.93 -11.68 -25.91
N ARG A 278 15.50 -12.84 -25.54
CA ARG A 278 16.85 -13.29 -25.90
C ARG A 278 16.87 -14.80 -25.95
N ASP A 279 17.15 -15.38 -27.11
CA ASP A 279 17.37 -16.84 -27.27
C ASP A 279 16.23 -17.75 -26.79
N GLN A 280 14.99 -17.25 -26.79
CA GLN A 280 13.79 -17.97 -26.38
C GLN A 280 12.80 -18.19 -27.54
N GLY A 281 13.29 -18.63 -28.70
CA GLY A 281 12.50 -18.70 -29.94
C GLY A 281 11.22 -19.54 -29.83
N ARG A 282 11.22 -20.63 -29.04
CA ARG A 282 9.99 -21.41 -28.80
C ARG A 282 8.93 -20.63 -28.02
N LEU A 283 9.36 -19.84 -27.02
CA LEU A 283 8.46 -19.00 -26.22
C LEU A 283 7.94 -17.83 -27.05
N LEU A 284 8.84 -17.17 -27.79
CA LEU A 284 8.50 -16.06 -28.68
C LEU A 284 7.47 -16.50 -29.72
N ARG A 285 7.70 -17.63 -30.42
CA ARG A 285 6.73 -18.20 -31.36
C ARG A 285 5.36 -18.40 -30.74
N ARG A 286 5.29 -18.97 -29.53
CA ARG A 286 4.02 -19.24 -28.84
C ARG A 286 3.33 -17.94 -28.43
N CYS A 287 4.09 -16.95 -27.95
CA CYS A 287 3.58 -15.63 -27.60
C CYS A 287 2.99 -14.92 -28.83
N LEU A 288 3.77 -14.79 -29.91
CA LEU A 288 3.35 -14.15 -31.15
C LEU A 288 2.15 -14.85 -31.78
N ALA A 289 2.12 -16.18 -31.82
CA ALA A 289 0.96 -16.92 -32.34
C ALA A 289 -0.32 -16.67 -31.50
N GLY A 290 -0.17 -16.48 -30.19
CA GLY A 290 -1.29 -16.08 -29.33
C GLY A 290 -1.79 -14.68 -29.64
N LEU A 291 -0.87 -13.71 -29.75
CA LEU A 291 -1.21 -12.31 -30.03
C LEU A 291 -1.84 -12.15 -31.42
N PHE A 292 -1.25 -12.73 -32.46
CA PHE A 292 -1.69 -12.49 -33.84
C PHE A 292 -2.93 -13.28 -34.26
N HIS A 293 -3.28 -14.35 -33.55
CA HIS A 293 -4.34 -15.27 -33.99
C HIS A 293 -5.38 -15.62 -32.93
N ARG A 294 -5.21 -15.19 -31.67
CA ARG A 294 -6.13 -15.57 -30.59
C ARG A 294 -6.66 -14.38 -29.77
N THR A 295 -6.06 -13.20 -29.86
CA THR A 295 -6.63 -12.02 -29.22
C THR A 295 -7.85 -11.53 -29.98
N SER A 296 -8.88 -11.08 -29.25
CA SER A 296 -10.05 -10.41 -29.82
C SER A 296 -9.92 -8.89 -29.83
N TYR A 297 -8.81 -8.34 -29.33
CA TYR A 297 -8.56 -6.89 -29.31
C TYR A 297 -8.20 -6.39 -30.71
N PRO A 298 -8.85 -5.32 -31.22
CA PRO A 298 -8.80 -4.99 -32.64
C PRO A 298 -7.51 -4.30 -33.08
N ASP A 299 -6.90 -3.47 -32.23
CA ASP A 299 -5.74 -2.65 -32.59
C ASP A 299 -4.57 -2.91 -31.62
N VAL A 300 -3.65 -3.78 -32.03
CA VAL A 300 -2.50 -4.20 -31.24
C VAL A 300 -1.21 -3.95 -32.00
N GLU A 301 -0.31 -3.18 -31.40
CA GLU A 301 1.08 -3.06 -31.84
C GLU A 301 1.95 -4.04 -31.04
N VAL A 302 2.85 -4.74 -31.71
CA VAL A 302 3.82 -5.62 -31.04
C VAL A 302 5.21 -5.03 -31.16
N VAL A 303 5.84 -4.73 -30.03
CA VAL A 303 7.21 -4.19 -29.96
C VAL A 303 8.13 -5.26 -29.40
N ILE A 304 8.91 -5.91 -30.25
CA ILE A 304 9.89 -6.93 -29.83
C ILE A 304 11.20 -6.23 -29.51
N VAL A 305 11.68 -6.37 -28.29
CA VAL A 305 13.00 -5.87 -27.87
C VAL A 305 13.96 -7.05 -27.90
N ASP A 306 14.78 -7.14 -28.95
CA ASP A 306 15.75 -8.24 -29.11
C ASP A 306 17.04 -7.90 -28.37
N HIS A 307 17.26 -8.58 -27.25
CA HIS A 307 18.49 -8.45 -26.49
C HIS A 307 19.59 -9.37 -27.04
N GLU A 308 19.97 -9.14 -28.30
CA GLU A 308 21.05 -9.82 -29.03
C GLU A 308 20.87 -11.34 -29.14
N SER A 309 19.72 -11.79 -29.65
CA SER A 309 19.50 -13.22 -29.87
C SER A 309 20.54 -13.80 -30.84
N SER A 310 21.10 -14.95 -30.47
CA SER A 310 22.01 -15.79 -31.27
C SER A 310 21.33 -17.08 -31.75
N GLN A 311 20.30 -17.53 -31.03
CA GLN A 311 19.56 -18.74 -31.30
C GLN A 311 18.80 -18.60 -32.63
N ARG A 312 19.05 -19.56 -33.53
CA ARG A 312 18.48 -19.57 -34.88
C ARG A 312 16.95 -19.47 -34.91
N LEU A 313 16.26 -20.15 -34.00
CA LEU A 313 14.80 -20.09 -33.95
C LEU A 313 14.33 -18.69 -33.53
N ALA A 314 14.93 -18.07 -32.51
CA ALA A 314 14.56 -16.72 -32.08
C ALA A 314 14.73 -15.71 -33.21
N ARG A 315 15.88 -15.70 -33.89
CA ARG A 315 16.13 -14.83 -35.05
C ARG A 315 15.10 -15.02 -36.16
N ARG A 316 14.73 -16.27 -36.46
CA ARG A 316 13.71 -16.56 -37.47
C ARG A 316 12.36 -15.96 -37.09
N GLU A 317 11.90 -16.17 -35.85
CA GLU A 317 10.60 -15.65 -35.41
C GLU A 317 10.59 -14.11 -35.39
N ILE A 318 11.71 -13.47 -35.04
CA ILE A 318 11.87 -12.00 -35.09
C ILE A 318 11.74 -11.49 -36.53
N GLU A 319 12.47 -12.10 -37.47
CA GLU A 319 12.44 -11.70 -38.88
C GLU A 319 11.09 -11.98 -39.55
N ASP A 320 10.40 -13.05 -39.16
CA ASP A 320 9.04 -13.32 -39.61
C ASP A 320 8.04 -12.31 -39.04
N ALA A 321 8.22 -11.87 -37.78
CA ALA A 321 7.39 -10.84 -37.16
C ALA A 321 7.59 -9.45 -37.80
N ARG A 322 8.83 -9.11 -38.19
CA ARG A 322 9.18 -7.83 -38.86
C ARG A 322 8.37 -7.55 -40.14
N LYS A 323 7.86 -8.60 -40.80
CA LYS A 323 7.06 -8.48 -42.03
C LYS A 323 5.63 -7.97 -41.78
N ARG A 324 5.18 -7.93 -40.52
CA ARG A 324 3.84 -7.45 -40.16
C ARG A 324 3.86 -5.93 -39.99
N PRO A 325 2.85 -5.20 -40.48
CA PRO A 325 2.81 -3.75 -40.40
C PRO A 325 2.74 -3.22 -38.96
N ASP A 326 2.07 -3.95 -38.06
CA ASP A 326 1.89 -3.58 -36.64
C ASP A 326 2.98 -4.16 -35.73
N THR A 327 4.18 -4.38 -36.26
CA THR A 327 5.30 -4.93 -35.50
C THR A 327 6.55 -4.08 -35.63
N ILE A 328 7.09 -3.68 -34.49
CA ILE A 328 8.34 -2.93 -34.35
C ILE A 328 9.38 -3.85 -33.69
N ILE A 329 10.60 -3.85 -34.21
CA ILE A 329 11.74 -4.56 -33.61
C ILE A 329 12.73 -3.50 -33.10
N LEU A 330 13.04 -3.54 -31.81
CA LEU A 330 14.01 -2.69 -31.12
C LEU A 330 15.26 -3.47 -30.72
#